data_AF-A0A3G8LWD0-F1
#
_entry.id   AF-A0A3G8LWD0-F1
#
_cell.length_a   1.000
_cell.length_b   1.000
_cell.length_c   1.000
_cell.angle_alpha   90.00
_cell.angle_beta   90.00
_cell.angle_gamma   90.00
#
_symmetry.space_group_name_H-M   'P 1'
#
loop_
_entity.id
_entity.type
_entity.pdbx_description
1 polymer ?
#
loop_
_entity_poly.entity_id
_entity_poly.type
_entity_poly.pdbx_seq_one_letter_code
_entity_poly.pdbx_strand_id
1 'polypeptide(L)' 'MSYNMNGHEISVSFPVNSISSNKNSIAFTDSLGKNKKTFSKRIEAINFMKWLLSANK' A
#
# COMPACT_ATOMS: atom_id res chain seq x y z
N MET A 1 8.54 -6.90 -1.60
CA MET A 1 8.04 -6.60 -2.96
C MET A 1 7.87 -5.08 -3.06
N SER A 2 7.97 -4.48 -4.23
CA SER A 2 7.86 -3.03 -4.36
C SER A 2 6.80 -2.60 -5.37
N TYR A 3 6.20 -1.45 -5.10
CA TYR A 3 5.22 -0.81 -5.97
C TYR A 3 5.78 0.52 -6.46
N ASN A 4 5.94 0.66 -7.77
CA ASN A 4 6.35 1.92 -8.39
C ASN A 4 5.12 2.78 -8.69
N MET A 5 5.14 4.01 -8.21
CA MET A 5 4.12 5.00 -8.49
C MET A 5 4.79 6.32 -8.88
N ASN A 6 4.63 6.73 -10.14
CA ASN A 6 5.14 8.01 -10.65
C ASN A 6 6.64 8.24 -10.32
N GLY A 7 7.46 7.18 -10.36
CA GLY A 7 8.89 7.26 -10.02
C GLY A 7 9.21 7.16 -8.52
N HIS A 8 8.20 7.08 -7.64
CA HIS A 8 8.38 6.76 -6.23
C HIS A 8 8.16 5.28 -5.98
N GLU A 9 9.12 4.65 -5.31
CA GLU A 9 9.02 3.26 -4.91
C GLU A 9 8.45 3.14 -3.50
N ILE A 10 7.46 2.25 -3.33
CA ILE A 10 6.91 1.88 -2.04
C ILE A 10 7.27 0.41 -1.79
N SER A 11 8.19 0.19 -0.86
CA SER A 11 8.55 -1.14 -0.40
C SER A 11 7.49 -1.68 0.56
N VAL A 12 7.02 -2.90 0.31
CA VAL A 12 6.08 -3.62 1.15
C VAL A 12 6.63 -5.02 1.40
N SER A 13 6.72 -5.40 2.66
CA SER A 13 7.09 -6.76 3.04
C SER A 13 5.82 -7.62 3.06
N PHE A 14 5.77 -8.66 2.24
CA PHE A 14 4.63 -9.57 2.20
C PHE A 14 4.91 -10.81 3.07
N PRO A 15 3.87 -11.43 3.65
CA PRO A 15 2.48 -10.99 3.65
C PRO A 15 2.25 -9.78 4.57
N VAL A 16 1.23 -8.98 4.26
CA VAL A 16 0.71 -7.96 5.16
C VAL A 16 -0.33 -8.56 6.09
N ASN A 17 -0.21 -8.25 7.38
CA ASN A 17 -1.10 -8.72 8.45
C ASN A 17 -2.42 -7.95 8.50
N SER A 18 -2.42 -6.67 8.15
CA SER A 18 -3.63 -5.84 8.14
C SER A 18 -3.54 -4.71 7.12
N ILE A 19 -4.68 -4.31 6.58
CA ILE A 19 -4.82 -3.21 5.62
C ILE A 19 -6.04 -2.37 6.03
N SER A 20 -5.89 -1.05 6.01
CA SER A 20 -6.96 -0.08 6.24
C SER A 20 -6.86 1.05 5.22
N SER A 21 -8.02 1.57 4.80
CA SER A 21 -8.11 2.63 3.79
C SER A 21 -8.99 3.76 4.30
N ASN A 22 -8.52 5.00 4.14
CA ASN A 22 -9.29 6.20 4.44
C ASN A 22 -9.05 7.26 3.36
N LYS A 23 -10.06 7.48 2.50
CA LYS A 23 -10.02 8.42 1.36
C LYS A 23 -8.82 8.18 0.45
N ASN A 24 -7.75 8.95 0.63
CA ASN A 24 -6.53 8.90 -0.17
C ASN A 24 -5.35 8.32 0.64
N SER A 25 -5.58 7.81 1.84
CA SER A 25 -4.55 7.23 2.69
C SER A 25 -4.78 5.73 2.87
N ILE A 26 -3.73 4.95 2.70
CA ILE A 26 -3.70 3.52 2.97
C ILE A 26 -2.74 3.26 4.12
N ALA A 27 -3.19 2.57 5.15
CA ALA A 27 -2.37 2.04 6.22
C ALA A 27 -2.30 0.52 6.10
N PHE A 28 -1.12 -0.06 6.30
CA PHE A 28 -0.94 -1.50 6.28
C PHE A 28 0.11 -1.91 7.31
N THR A 29 -0.01 -3.11 7.86
CA THR A 29 1.00 -3.68 8.75
C THR A 29 1.67 -4.84 8.03
N ASP A 30 2.98 -4.77 7.86
CA ASP A 30 3.80 -5.86 7.37
C ASP A 30 4.74 -6.39 8.47
N SER A 31 5.62 -7.33 8.11
CA SER A 31 6.63 -7.89 9.01
C SER A 31 7.62 -6.86 9.57
N LEU A 32 7.76 -5.69 8.92
CA LEU A 32 8.62 -4.60 9.39
C LEU A 32 7.86 -3.62 10.29
N GLY A 33 6.53 -3.65 10.26
CA GLY A 33 5.67 -2.94 11.19
C GLY A 33 4.54 -2.18 10.51
N LYS A 34 4.08 -1.12 11.17
CA LYS A 34 2.96 -0.30 10.71
C LYS A 34 3.44 0.75 9.71
N ASN A 35 2.84 0.73 8.54
CA ASN A 35 3.12 1.66 7.45
C ASN A 35 1.87 2.46 7.12
N LYS A 36 2.06 3.72 6.72
CA LYS A 36 1.00 4.59 6.23
C LYS A 36 1.48 5.38 5.03
N LYS A 37 0.72 5.34 3.94
CA LYS A 37 0.95 6.15 2.74
C LYS A 37 -0.27 6.98 2.42
N THR A 38 -0.05 8.27 2.23
CA THR A 38 -1.06 9.21 1.75
C THR A 38 -0.73 9.55 0.31
N PHE A 39 -1.71 9.37 -0.56
CA PHE A 39 -1.63 9.59 -1.98
C PHE A 39 -2.23 10.94 -2.33
N SER A 40 -1.65 11.60 -3.33
CA SER A 40 -2.16 12.87 -3.83
C SER A 40 -3.52 12.68 -4.50
N LYS A 41 -3.67 11.62 -5.30
CA LYS A 41 -4.94 11.31 -5.99
C LYS A 41 -5.58 10.05 -5.40
N ARG A 42 -6.90 10.08 -5.27
CA ARG A 42 -7.69 8.91 -4.80
C ARG A 42 -7.49 7.68 -5.68
N ILE A 43 -7.35 7.87 -7.00
CA ILE A 43 -7.11 6.77 -7.94
C ILE A 43 -5.80 6.03 -7.64
N GLU A 44 -4.76 6.73 -7.20
CA GLU A 44 -3.46 6.14 -6.86
C GLU A 44 -3.57 5.27 -5.61
N ALA A 45 -4.28 5.75 -4.58
CA ALA A 45 -4.58 4.96 -3.38
C ALA A 45 -5.35 3.68 -3.72
N ILE A 46 -6.33 3.77 -4.63
CA ILE A 46 -7.12 2.60 -5.07
C ILE A 46 -6.23 1.61 -5.84
N ASN A 47 -5.38 2.09 -6.76
CA ASN A 47 -4.48 1.23 -7.53
C ASN A 47 -3.47 0.52 -6.62
N PHE A 48 -2.89 1.25 -5.67
CA PHE A 48 -2.00 0.67 -4.66
C PHE A 48 -2.71 -0.37 -3.80
N MET A 49 -3.94 -0.09 -3.34
CA MET A 49 -4.73 -1.03 -2.54
C MET A 49 -5.05 -2.32 -3.31
N LYS A 50 -5.44 -2.21 -4.59
CA LYS A 50 -5.68 -3.38 -5.46
C LYS A 50 -4.42 -4.23 -5.61
N TRP A 51 -3.27 -3.59 -5.86
CA TRP A 51 -1.99 -4.29 -5.93
C TRP A 51 -1.66 -5.00 -4.61
N LEU A 52 -1.82 -4.31 -3.47
CA LEU A 52 -1.61 -4.86 -2.12
C LEU A 52 -2.43 -6.14 -1.89
N LEU A 53 -3.72 -6.10 -2.21
CA LEU A 53 -4.61 -7.25 -2.07
C LEU A 53 -4.24 -8.39 -3.03
N SER A 54 -3.80 -8.07 -4.25
CA SER A 54 -3.43 -9.08 -5.25
C SER A 54 -2.12 -9.80 -4.92
N ALA A 55 -1.18 -9.10 -4.29
CA ALA A 55 0.13 -9.62 -3.92
C ALA A 55 0.12 -10.34 -2.56
N ASN A 56 -0.90 -10.11 -1.72
CA ASN A 56 -1.07 -10.76 -0.42
C ASN A 56 -1.78 -12.12 -0.50
N LYS A 57 -1.42 -12.95 -1.49
CA LYS A 57 -1.95 -14.31 -1.66
C LYS A 57 -1.16 -15.34 -0.86
#